data_AF-A0A831Y5L9-F1
#
_entry.id   AF-A0A831Y5L9-F1
#
_cell.length_a   1.000
_cell.length_b   1.000
_cell.length_c   1.000
_cell.angle_alpha   90.00
_cell.angle_beta   90.00
_cell.angle_gamma   90.00
#
_symmetry.space_group_name_H-M   'P 1'
#
loop_
_entity.id
_entity.type
_entity.pdbx_description
1 polymer ?
#
loop_
_entity_poly.entity_id
_entity_poly.type
_entity_poly.pdbx_seq_one_letter_code
_entity_poly.pdbx_strand_id
1 'polypeptide(L)'
;MNDRRFIEELVHEVSPDASVVDVTDTGGDVVVTLAGTTTVTARCEMSRSALDRAETRRGSRRRLASVLEACADATVAYVPDGRS
;
A
#
# COMPACT_ATOMS: atom_id res chain seq x y z
N MET A 1 5.76 16.98 1.11
CA MET A 1 5.38 15.82 1.95
C MET A 1 6.25 14.67 1.48
N ASN A 2 6.61 13.72 2.36
CA ASN A 2 7.44 12.58 1.94
C ASN A 2 6.51 11.46 1.47
N ASP A 3 6.79 10.86 0.31
CA ASP A 3 6.06 9.74 -0.30
C ASP A 3 5.70 8.66 0.75
N ARG A 4 6.68 8.29 1.57
CA ARG A 4 6.51 7.33 2.67
C ARG A 4 5.44 7.76 3.68
N ARG A 5 5.44 9.02 4.13
CA ARG A 5 4.50 9.50 5.15
C ARG A 5 3.06 9.51 4.63
N PHE A 6 2.88 9.84 3.36
CA PHE A 6 1.56 9.81 2.73
C PHE A 6 1.01 8.38 2.66
N ILE A 7 1.86 7.43 2.29
CA ILE A 7 1.52 6.01 2.28
C ILE A 7 1.18 5.52 3.69
N GLU A 8 1.99 5.87 4.69
CA GLU A 8 1.74 5.51 6.10
C GLU A 8 0.38 6.00 6.60
N GLU A 9 0.02 7.26 6.31
CA GLU A 9 -1.29 7.81 6.69
C GLU A 9 -2.45 7.07 5.99
N LEU A 10 -2.31 6.76 4.70
CA LEU A 10 -3.34 6.02 3.96
C LEU A 10 -3.48 4.59 4.43
N VAL A 11 -2.37 3.88 4.65
CA VAL A 11 -2.38 2.50 5.15
C VAL A 11 -3.06 2.47 6.51
N HIS A 12 -2.74 3.40 7.42
CA HIS A 12 -3.38 3.47 8.73
C HIS A 12 -4.88 3.84 8.64
N GLU A 13 -5.28 4.65 7.66
CA GLU A 13 -6.67 5.03 7.40
C GLU A 13 -7.52 3.84 6.95
N VAL A 14 -6.98 2.96 6.09
CA VAL A 14 -7.73 1.82 5.51
C VAL A 14 -7.51 0.50 6.25
N SER A 15 -6.33 0.32 6.84
CA SER A 15 -5.92 -0.92 7.51
C SER A 15 -5.00 -0.58 8.70
N PRO A 16 -5.57 -0.19 9.86
CA PRO A 16 -4.79 0.16 11.05
C PRO A 16 -3.96 -1.02 11.59
N ASP A 17 -4.28 -2.25 11.21
CA ASP A 17 -3.55 -3.47 11.57
C ASP A 17 -2.28 -3.71 10.73
N ALA A 18 -2.11 -2.95 9.64
CA ALA A 18 -0.94 -3.02 8.78
C ALA A 18 0.00 -1.84 9.05
N SER A 19 1.31 -2.11 8.98
CA SER A 19 2.34 -1.10 9.17
C SER A 19 3.31 -1.08 8.00
N VAL A 20 3.70 0.11 7.57
CA VAL A 20 4.71 0.29 6.52
C VAL A 20 6.09 0.01 7.10
N VAL A 21 6.71 -1.07 6.65
CA VAL A 21 8.06 -1.48 7.07
C VAL A 21 9.12 -0.81 6.22
N ASP A 22 8.91 -0.79 4.91
CA ASP A 22 9.89 -0.26 3.97
C ASP A 22 9.23 0.42 2.77
N VAL A 23 9.86 1.46 2.24
CA VAL A 23 9.45 2.14 1.02
C VAL A 23 10.69 2.34 0.17
N THR A 24 10.78 1.55 -0.90
CA THR A 24 11.88 1.56 -1.85
C THR A 24 11.42 2.24 -3.15
N ASP A 25 12.10 3.30 -3.58
CA ASP A 25 11.89 3.91 -4.90
C ASP A 25 12.91 3.34 -5.89
N THR A 26 12.41 2.82 -7.01
CA THR A 26 13.22 2.16 -8.05
C THR A 26 13.49 3.06 -9.27
N GLY A 27 13.14 4.35 -9.20
CA GLY A 27 13.31 5.33 -10.28
C GLY A 27 12.07 5.56 -11.16
N GLY A 28 11.00 4.78 -10.95
CA GLY A 28 9.73 4.92 -11.67
C GLY A 28 8.57 4.28 -10.91
N ASP A 29 8.86 3.22 -10.17
CA ASP A 29 7.93 2.55 -9.26
C ASP A 29 8.42 2.66 -7.83
N VAL A 30 7.44 2.78 -6.94
CA VAL A 30 7.59 2.78 -5.49
C VAL A 30 7.11 1.42 -5.01
N VAL A 31 7.99 0.72 -4.32
CA VAL A 31 7.74 -0.58 -3.71
C VAL A 31 7.55 -0.35 -2.22
N VAL A 32 6.36 -0.65 -1.72
CA VAL A 32 6.01 -0.53 -0.31
C VAL A 32 5.92 -1.92 0.28
N THR A 33 6.64 -2.15 1.37
CA THR A 33 6.53 -3.40 2.16
C THR A 33 5.66 -3.12 3.38
N LEU A 34 4.53 -3.81 3.46
CA LEU A 34 3.61 -3.75 4.58
C LEU A 34 3.78 -5.00 5.44
N ALA A 35 3.81 -4.85 6.77
CA ALA A 35 3.72 -5.96 7.71
C ALA A 35 2.34 -5.95 8.36
N GLY A 36 1.69 -7.11 8.34
CA GLY A 36 0.49 -7.37 9.14
C GLY A 36 0.82 -7.92 10.51
N THR A 37 -0.22 -8.34 11.23
CA THR A 37 -0.12 -8.93 12.57
C THR A 37 0.45 -10.36 12.59
N THR A 38 0.48 -11.07 11.46
CA THR A 38 0.75 -12.52 11.37
C THR A 38 2.13 -12.90 10.81
N THR A 39 3.18 -12.10 11.02
CA THR A 39 4.54 -12.27 10.40
C THR A 39 4.59 -12.24 8.88
N VAL A 40 3.43 -12.21 8.19
CA VAL A 40 3.32 -12.11 6.74
C VAL A 40 3.56 -10.66 6.31
N THR A 41 4.41 -10.49 5.31
CA THR A 41 4.69 -9.21 4.68
C THR A 41 4.14 -9.19 3.26
N ALA A 42 3.45 -8.10 2.92
CA ALA A 42 2.94 -7.87 1.58
C ALA A 42 3.82 -6.83 0.89
N ARG A 43 4.10 -7.07 -0.38
CA ARG A 43 4.85 -6.15 -1.24
C ARG A 43 3.89 -5.51 -2.22
N CYS A 44 3.74 -4.21 -2.10
CA CYS A 44 2.84 -3.40 -2.91
C CYS A 44 3.65 -2.54 -3.87
N GLU A 45 3.56 -2.83 -5.16
CA GLU A 45 4.25 -2.07 -6.20
C GLU A 45 3.29 -1.05 -6.80
N MET A 46 3.70 0.22 -6.79
CA MET A 46 2.87 1.33 -7.26
C MET A 46 3.71 2.31 -8.06
N SER A 47 3.19 2.80 -9.18
CA SER A 47 3.93 3.78 -9.97
C SER A 47 4.05 5.10 -9.21
N ARG A 48 5.24 5.70 -9.23
CA ARG A 48 5.51 6.98 -8.57
C ARG A 48 4.55 8.09 -9.03
N SER A 49 4.20 8.09 -10.32
CA SER A 49 3.22 9.03 -10.86
C SER A 49 1.80 8.81 -10.33
N ALA A 50 1.45 7.62 -9.88
CA ALA A 50 0.15 7.37 -9.24
C ALA A 50 0.13 7.96 -7.83
N LEU A 51 1.25 7.86 -7.11
CA LEU A 51 1.44 8.44 -5.79
C LEU A 51 1.36 9.97 -5.82
N ASP A 52 2.12 10.60 -6.71
CA ASP A 52 2.12 12.06 -6.90
C ASP A 52 0.73 12.60 -7.29
N ARG A 53 0.04 11.86 -8.18
CA ARG A 53 -1.36 12.16 -8.52
C ARG A 53 -2.29 11.98 -7.33
N ALA A 54 -2.03 11.03 -6.42
CA ALA A 54 -2.83 10.79 -5.24
C ALA A 54 -2.67 11.91 -4.20
N GLU A 55 -1.50 12.53 -4.07
CA GLU A 55 -1.31 13.71 -3.24
C GLU A 55 -2.15 14.90 -3.74
N THR A 56 -2.20 15.10 -5.06
CA THR A 56 -2.85 16.28 -5.65
C THR A 56 -4.34 16.07 -5.97
N ARG A 57 -4.75 14.85 -6.31
CA ARG A 57 -6.12 14.52 -6.75
C ARG A 57 -6.81 13.57 -5.80
N ARG A 58 -7.91 14.02 -5.18
CA ARG A 58 -8.75 13.19 -4.29
C ARG A 58 -9.23 11.88 -4.93
N GLY A 59 -9.52 11.88 -6.24
CA GLY A 59 -9.93 10.66 -6.94
C GLY A 59 -8.81 9.61 -7.05
N SER A 60 -7.58 10.07 -7.28
CA SER A 60 -6.40 9.19 -7.27
C SER A 60 -6.06 8.72 -5.86
N ARG A 61 -6.23 9.59 -4.85
CA ARG A 61 -6.07 9.22 -3.43
C ARG A 61 -6.97 8.04 -3.06
N ARG A 62 -8.26 8.09 -3.39
CA ARG A 62 -9.19 6.99 -3.11
C ARG A 62 -8.76 5.69 -3.79
N ARG A 63 -8.31 5.73 -5.05
CA ARG A 63 -7.82 4.53 -5.74
C ARG A 63 -6.58 3.97 -5.07
N LEU A 64 -5.64 4.82 -4.71
CA LEU A 64 -4.40 4.40 -4.04
C LEU A 64 -4.70 3.81 -2.66
N ALA A 65 -5.61 4.42 -1.91
CA ALA A 65 -6.08 3.91 -0.62
C ALA A 65 -6.64 2.49 -0.76
N SER A 66 -7.51 2.25 -1.75
CA SER A 66 -8.04 0.89 -1.99
C SER A 66 -7.00 -0.12 -2.45
N VAL A 67 -5.96 0.31 -3.18
CA VAL A 67 -4.84 -0.58 -3.56
C VAL A 67 -4.00 -0.93 -2.33
N LEU A 68 -3.71 0.06 -1.47
CA LEU A 68 -3.00 -0.15 -0.22
C LEU A 68 -3.79 -1.03 0.74
N GLU A 69 -5.11 -0.85 0.81
CA GLU A 69 -6.03 -1.70 1.55
C GLU A 69 -5.97 -3.14 1.07
N ALA A 70 -6.04 -3.38 -0.25
CA ALA A 70 -5.93 -4.72 -0.81
C ALA A 70 -4.56 -5.36 -0.56
N CYS A 71 -3.47 -4.57 -0.61
CA CYS A 71 -2.15 -5.05 -0.26
C CYS A 71 -2.00 -5.33 1.24
N ALA A 72 -2.61 -4.52 2.10
CA ALA A 72 -2.63 -4.74 3.54
C ALA A 72 -3.44 -5.99 3.88
N ASP A 73 -4.59 -6.18 3.25
CA ASP A 73 -5.43 -7.38 3.40
C ASP A 73 -4.67 -8.63 2.95
N ALA A 74 -3.80 -8.55 1.94
CA ALA A 74 -2.92 -9.66 1.56
C ALA A 74 -1.89 -10.06 2.67
N THR A 75 -1.67 -9.23 3.69
CA THR A 75 -0.90 -9.64 4.88
C THR A 75 -1.72 -10.47 5.88
N VAL A 76 -3.05 -10.36 5.83
CA VAL A 76 -4.00 -11.01 6.76
C VAL A 76 -4.65 -12.22 6.08
N ALA A 77 -4.94 -12.11 4.80
CA ALA A 77 -5.62 -13.11 4.01
C ALA A 77 -4.66 -14.23 3.59
N TYR A 78 -4.78 -15.34 4.30
CA TYR A 78 -4.92 -16.66 3.69
C TYR A 78 -5.25 -16.57 2.18
N VAL A 79 -4.34 -17.10 1.35
CA VAL A 79 -4.50 -17.26 -0.10
C VAL A 79 -5.89 -17.86 -0.38
N PRO A 80 -6.85 -17.13 -0.99
CA PRO A 80 -7.96 -17.81 -1.60
C PRO A 80 -7.40 -18.43 -2.88
N ASP A 81 -6.92 -19.66 -2.76
CA ASP A 81 -6.94 -20.64 -3.84
C ASP A 81 -8.39 -20.70 -4.34
N GLY A 82 -8.75 -19.79 -5.24
CA GLY A 82 -10.11 -19.54 -5.69
C GLY A 82 -10.19 -19.27 -7.18
N ARG A 83 -9.13 -19.63 -7.92
CA ARG A 83 -9.23 -19.81 -9.38
C ARG A 83 -9.80 -21.21 -9.62
N SER A 84 -11.13 -21.29 -9.62
CA SER A 84 -11.89 -22.43 -10.20
C SER A 84 -12.24 -22.13 -11.66
#